data_AF-A0A814EUW2-F1
#
_entry.id   AF-A0A814EUW2-F1
#
_cell.length_a   1.000
_cell.length_b   1.000
_cell.length_c   1.000
_cell.angle_alpha   90.00
_cell.angle_beta   90.00
_cell.angle_gamma   90.00
#
_symmetry.space_group_name_H-M   'P 1'
#
loop_
_entity.id
_entity.type
_entity.pdbx_description
1 polymer ?
#
loop_
_entity_poly.entity_id
_entity_poly.type
_entity_poly.pdbx_seq_one_letter_code
_entity_poly.pdbx_strand_id
1 'polypeptide(L)'
;MVRPVLSKSNAIVHIYSFDKILLVMSQHHFTTPPSILARRIKMAIPSQHVDSRQRISVPNLRIREDTAKYLLNLDSNSAYYDPKSRSMRENPFNGTTKDPATVPYLGDNLIRYSGDANQFAKTQMFAWEAYEKGVNVHTQSDPTKLELLNKEFSQKKSDFVKKIQSELIERYGGEEYLNTLPRRQSYCPGFVQEEILQQQDEGCIDDDRLKSMVEIHREKLVKQKPSKAASKDDKVLKLDKKKVQEAAKMIDERERQANELLKLDERKRSYNSLQTNGTLAEPTQEELEAYRLKKFRHDDPVPQLLNS
;
A
#
# COMPACT_ATOMS: atom_id res chain seq x y z
N MET A 1 -31.02 29.21 52.51
CA MET A 1 -32.11 30.20 52.71
C MET A 1 -31.69 31.46 51.95
N VAL A 2 -32.49 32.13 51.10
CA VAL A 2 -33.90 31.93 50.68
C VAL A 2 -34.00 32.04 49.14
N ARG A 3 -35.17 31.74 48.55
CA ARG A 3 -35.48 31.74 47.09
C ARG A 3 -35.83 33.14 46.52
N PRO A 4 -35.79 33.32 45.18
CA PRO A 4 -36.30 34.52 44.51
C PRO A 4 -37.85 34.55 44.39
N VAL A 5 -38.40 35.69 43.94
CA VAL A 5 -39.85 35.93 43.75
C VAL A 5 -40.12 36.52 42.36
N LEU A 6 -41.27 36.19 41.76
CA LEU A 6 -41.71 36.65 40.43
C LEU A 6 -42.57 37.93 40.50
N SER A 7 -42.72 38.61 39.36
CA SER A 7 -43.99 39.26 39.01
C SER A 7 -44.23 39.32 37.49
N LYS A 8 -45.49 39.23 37.09
CA LYS A 8 -46.06 39.52 35.76
C LYS A 8 -47.45 40.13 36.00
N SER A 9 -47.90 41.11 35.22
CA SER A 9 -49.30 41.24 34.76
C SER A 9 -49.59 42.58 34.05
N ASN A 10 -50.69 42.58 33.28
CA ASN A 10 -51.47 43.73 32.76
C ASN A 10 -50.84 44.53 31.59
N ALA A 11 -51.51 44.88 30.47
CA ALA A 11 -52.94 45.00 30.08
C ALA A 11 -53.62 46.30 30.59
N ILE A 12 -54.55 46.98 29.88
CA ILE A 12 -55.16 46.75 28.55
C ILE A 12 -55.73 48.10 27.98
N VAL A 13 -55.52 48.37 26.68
CA VAL A 13 -56.37 49.04 25.63
C VAL A 13 -57.10 50.41 25.90
N HIS A 14 -57.26 51.27 24.86
CA HIS A 14 -58.52 51.89 24.34
C HIS A 14 -58.32 53.24 23.58
N ILE A 15 -58.46 53.30 22.24
CA ILE A 15 -59.60 53.71 21.35
C ILE A 15 -59.44 55.15 20.76
N TYR A 16 -60.09 55.43 19.62
CA TYR A 16 -60.42 56.72 18.94
C TYR A 16 -59.43 57.17 17.83
N SER A 17 -59.87 57.55 16.61
CA SER A 17 -61.21 57.41 15.98
C SER A 17 -61.14 57.40 14.43
N PHE A 18 -62.30 57.14 13.82
CA PHE A 18 -62.69 57.20 12.41
C PHE A 18 -62.30 58.54 11.71
N ASP A 19 -62.26 58.66 10.37
CA ASP A 19 -63.36 58.26 9.48
C ASP A 19 -63.08 58.18 7.96
N LYS A 20 -64.07 57.54 7.29
CA LYS A 20 -64.40 57.39 5.85
C LYS A 20 -63.54 56.36 5.05
N ILE A 21 -63.97 55.82 3.90
CA ILE A 21 -65.05 56.22 2.96
C ILE A 21 -65.83 55.03 2.32
N LEU A 22 -66.57 55.26 1.22
CA LEU A 22 -67.42 54.36 0.40
C LEU A 22 -66.81 52.96 0.09
N LEU A 23 -67.54 51.82 0.12
CA LEU A 23 -68.85 51.41 -0.47
C LEU A 23 -68.74 50.84 -1.90
N VAL A 24 -68.83 49.50 -2.02
CA VAL A 24 -69.86 48.73 -2.77
C VAL A 24 -69.63 47.22 -2.53
N MET A 25 -70.69 46.46 -2.28
CA MET A 25 -70.65 44.99 -2.23
C MET A 25 -71.07 44.39 -3.58
N SER A 26 -70.42 43.30 -3.99
CA SER A 26 -71.04 42.33 -4.91
C SER A 26 -70.71 40.90 -4.46
N GLN A 27 -71.74 40.16 -4.08
CA GLN A 27 -71.65 38.74 -3.71
C GLN A 27 -72.29 37.89 -4.80
N HIS A 28 -71.47 37.21 -5.62
CA HIS A 28 -71.97 36.22 -6.57
C HIS A 28 -72.01 34.83 -5.93
N HIS A 29 -73.12 34.53 -5.25
CA HIS A 29 -73.46 33.17 -4.84
C HIS A 29 -73.81 32.32 -6.07
N PHE A 30 -72.85 31.56 -6.60
CA PHE A 30 -73.15 30.54 -7.59
C PHE A 30 -73.69 29.27 -6.92
N THR A 31 -75.02 29.17 -6.94
CA THR A 31 -75.77 27.95 -6.62
C THR A 31 -75.48 26.84 -7.62
N THR A 32 -75.32 25.60 -7.14
CA THR A 32 -75.14 24.39 -7.95
C THR A 32 -76.42 23.55 -7.94
N PRO A 33 -77.11 23.37 -9.09
CA PRO A 33 -78.31 22.54 -9.15
C PRO A 33 -77.95 21.04 -9.14
N PRO A 34 -78.62 20.20 -8.31
CA PRO A 34 -78.36 18.76 -8.29
C PRO A 34 -79.18 17.99 -9.33
N SER A 35 -78.50 17.04 -9.99
CA SER A 35 -79.05 15.89 -10.73
C SER A 35 -79.92 16.15 -11.99
N ILE A 36 -79.59 15.45 -13.08
CA ILE A 36 -80.40 14.40 -13.75
C ILE A 36 -79.63 13.93 -15.01
N LEU A 37 -78.87 12.84 -14.89
CA LEU A 37 -78.95 11.63 -15.73
C LEU A 37 -77.78 10.68 -15.38
N ALA A 38 -78.07 9.56 -14.72
CA ALA A 38 -77.03 8.63 -14.25
C ALA A 38 -76.50 7.70 -15.36
N ARG A 39 -75.83 8.23 -16.40
CA ARG A 39 -74.97 7.40 -17.27
C ARG A 39 -73.67 7.06 -16.55
N ARG A 40 -73.79 6.16 -15.57
CA ARG A 40 -72.66 5.50 -14.89
C ARG A 40 -71.95 4.59 -15.90
N ILE A 41 -71.08 5.17 -16.72
CA ILE A 41 -70.12 4.40 -17.51
C ILE A 41 -69.26 3.63 -16.51
N LYS A 42 -69.54 2.33 -16.36
CA LYS A 42 -68.63 1.40 -15.69
C LYS A 42 -67.43 1.22 -16.61
N MET A 43 -66.53 2.20 -16.64
CA MET A 43 -65.14 1.92 -16.96
C MET A 43 -64.65 1.01 -15.85
N ALA A 44 -64.67 -0.29 -16.11
CA ALA A 44 -64.00 -1.27 -15.28
C ALA A 44 -62.50 -1.04 -15.46
N ILE A 45 -61.96 -0.10 -14.68
CA ILE A 45 -60.53 -0.09 -14.36
C ILE A 45 -60.24 -1.51 -13.89
N PRO A 46 -59.40 -2.28 -14.60
CA PRO A 46 -59.21 -3.68 -14.27
C PRO A 46 -58.66 -3.76 -12.85
N SER A 47 -59.45 -4.35 -11.96
CA SER A 47 -59.11 -4.49 -10.55
C SER A 47 -57.95 -5.47 -10.43
N GLN A 48 -56.73 -4.99 -10.63
CA GLN A 48 -55.52 -5.73 -10.30
C GLN A 48 -55.65 -6.22 -8.86
N HIS A 49 -55.70 -7.54 -8.69
CA HIS A 49 -55.70 -8.15 -7.37
C HIS A 49 -54.30 -7.94 -6.77
N VAL A 50 -54.11 -6.79 -6.12
CA VAL A 50 -52.80 -6.35 -5.64
C VAL A 50 -52.49 -7.01 -4.31
N ASP A 51 -52.14 -8.29 -4.38
CA ASP A 51 -51.78 -9.14 -3.26
C ASP A 51 -50.72 -8.48 -2.37
N SER A 52 -51.15 -7.96 -1.22
CA SER A 52 -50.27 -7.27 -0.26
C SER A 52 -49.15 -8.17 0.27
N ARG A 53 -49.34 -9.49 0.23
CA ARG A 53 -48.33 -10.52 0.56
C ARG A 53 -47.28 -10.74 -0.54
N GLN A 54 -47.60 -10.43 -1.81
CA GLN A 54 -46.66 -10.52 -2.93
C GLN A 54 -46.09 -9.15 -3.32
N ARG A 55 -46.78 -8.05 -2.97
CA ARG A 55 -46.35 -6.67 -3.17
C ARG A 55 -45.24 -6.27 -2.17
N ILE A 56 -44.13 -7.00 -2.17
CA ILE A 56 -42.85 -6.50 -1.68
C ILE A 56 -42.38 -5.48 -2.73
N SER A 57 -42.81 -4.23 -2.59
CA SER A 57 -42.26 -3.12 -3.38
C SER A 57 -40.81 -2.92 -2.95
N VAL A 58 -39.87 -3.55 -3.66
CA VAL A 58 -38.45 -3.53 -3.33
C VAL A 58 -37.97 -2.09 -3.20
N PRO A 59 -37.61 -1.62 -1.99
CA PRO A 59 -37.06 -0.28 -1.82
C PRO A 59 -35.67 -0.24 -2.45
N ASN A 60 -35.18 0.95 -2.80
CA ASN A 60 -33.80 1.11 -3.26
C ASN A 60 -32.84 0.57 -2.19
N LEU A 61 -32.21 -0.58 -2.46
CA LEU A 61 -31.34 -1.31 -1.53
C LEU A 61 -30.03 -0.58 -1.18
N ARG A 62 -29.81 0.61 -1.75
CA ARG A 62 -28.69 1.48 -1.43
C ARG A 62 -28.96 2.25 -0.14
N ILE A 63 -28.17 1.95 0.88
CA ILE A 63 -27.95 2.78 2.08
C ILE A 63 -27.57 4.20 1.61
N ARG A 64 -28.22 5.23 2.17
CA ARG A 64 -28.07 6.64 1.75
C ARG A 64 -26.97 7.37 2.53
N GLU A 65 -26.72 6.88 3.72
CA GLU A 65 -25.72 7.27 4.69
C GLU A 65 -24.30 6.96 4.15
N ASP A 66 -24.17 5.85 3.42
CA ASP A 66 -22.93 5.42 2.78
C ASP A 66 -22.63 6.24 1.50
N THR A 67 -21.64 7.12 1.63
CA THR A 67 -21.05 7.84 0.49
C THR A 67 -20.26 6.88 -0.40
N ALA A 68 -20.37 7.06 -1.72
CA ALA A 68 -19.62 6.23 -2.67
C ALA A 68 -18.16 6.70 -2.76
N LYS A 69 -17.20 5.78 -2.89
CA LYS A 69 -15.75 6.09 -2.90
C LYS A 69 -15.36 7.26 -3.82
N TYR A 70 -15.91 7.28 -5.04
CA TYR A 70 -15.67 8.31 -6.06
C TYR A 70 -16.40 9.65 -5.82
N LEU A 71 -17.10 9.80 -4.70
CA LEU A 71 -17.73 11.04 -4.23
C LEU A 71 -17.10 11.57 -2.93
N LEU A 72 -16.07 10.89 -2.40
CA LEU A 72 -15.34 11.31 -1.21
C LEU A 72 -14.50 12.56 -1.47
N ASN A 73 -13.83 12.59 -2.63
CA ASN A 73 -13.27 13.78 -3.24
C ASN A 73 -13.83 13.90 -4.66
N LEU A 74 -14.08 15.14 -5.12
CA LEU A 74 -14.58 15.46 -6.46
C LEU A 74 -13.48 16.03 -7.36
N ASP A 75 -12.28 16.29 -6.83
CA ASP A 75 -11.13 16.73 -7.63
C ASP A 75 -10.76 15.68 -8.67
N SER A 76 -10.68 16.08 -9.95
CA SER A 76 -10.32 15.17 -11.07
C SER A 76 -8.93 14.54 -10.93
N ASN A 77 -8.05 15.14 -10.12
CA ASN A 77 -6.68 14.68 -9.84
C ASN A 77 -6.58 13.86 -8.53
N SER A 78 -7.70 13.51 -7.91
CA SER A 78 -7.74 12.66 -6.71
C SER A 78 -7.53 11.16 -7.06
N ALA A 79 -7.64 10.28 -6.06
CA ALA A 79 -7.35 8.85 -6.23
C ALA A 79 -8.27 8.17 -7.25
N TYR A 80 -7.68 7.47 -8.21
CA TYR A 80 -8.42 6.77 -9.27
C TYR A 80 -9.35 5.67 -8.72
N TYR A 81 -10.60 5.69 -9.15
CA TYR A 81 -11.62 4.66 -8.89
C TYR A 81 -11.88 3.83 -10.15
N ASP A 82 -11.70 2.51 -10.05
CA ASP A 82 -12.12 1.59 -11.11
C ASP A 82 -13.61 1.22 -10.92
N PRO A 83 -14.53 1.63 -11.81
CA PRO A 83 -15.94 1.29 -11.71
C PRO A 83 -16.25 -0.20 -11.98
N LYS A 84 -15.33 -0.96 -12.59
CA LYS A 84 -15.51 -2.40 -12.85
C LYS A 84 -15.30 -3.20 -11.58
N SER A 85 -14.11 -3.12 -10.96
CA SER A 85 -13.82 -3.80 -9.68
C SER A 85 -14.38 -3.08 -8.45
N ARG A 86 -14.82 -1.82 -8.59
CA ARG A 86 -15.27 -0.93 -7.50
C ARG A 86 -14.18 -0.64 -6.45
N SER A 87 -12.92 -0.76 -6.84
CA SER A 87 -11.77 -0.47 -5.99
C SER A 87 -11.17 0.93 -6.23
N MET A 88 -10.62 1.52 -5.18
CA MET A 88 -9.85 2.76 -5.20
C MET A 88 -8.57 2.47 -4.42
N ARG A 89 -7.42 2.49 -5.10
CA ARG A 89 -6.17 2.00 -4.50
C ARG A 89 -5.64 2.96 -3.45
N GLU A 90 -5.43 4.20 -3.85
CA GLU A 90 -4.82 5.25 -3.03
C GLU A 90 -5.86 6.04 -2.20
N ASN A 91 -5.36 6.87 -1.28
CA ASN A 91 -6.18 7.75 -0.47
C ASN A 91 -6.75 8.93 -1.31
N PRO A 92 -8.07 9.11 -1.43
CA PRO A 92 -8.66 10.24 -2.18
C PRO A 92 -8.40 11.62 -1.56
N PHE A 93 -7.90 11.67 -0.32
CA PHE A 93 -7.56 12.88 0.42
C PHE A 93 -6.05 13.14 0.51
N ASN A 94 -5.22 12.40 -0.23
CA ASN A 94 -3.77 12.64 -0.28
C ASN A 94 -3.49 14.09 -0.74
N GLY A 95 -2.56 14.77 -0.06
CA GLY A 95 -2.24 16.19 -0.32
C GLY A 95 -3.29 17.21 0.16
N THR A 96 -4.41 16.78 0.77
CA THR A 96 -5.40 17.71 1.36
C THR A 96 -5.14 17.94 2.84
N THR A 97 -5.67 19.03 3.41
CA THR A 97 -5.55 19.41 4.83
C THR A 97 -6.34 18.51 5.81
N LYS A 98 -6.83 17.34 5.38
CA LYS A 98 -7.64 16.45 6.23
C LYS A 98 -6.78 15.39 6.89
N ASP A 99 -6.76 15.39 8.22
CA ASP A 99 -6.00 14.40 8.99
C ASP A 99 -6.48 12.97 8.71
N PRO A 100 -5.58 12.03 8.38
CA PRO A 100 -5.96 10.67 7.98
C PRO A 100 -6.76 9.93 9.05
N ALA A 101 -6.53 10.20 10.34
CA ALA A 101 -7.28 9.61 11.44
C ALA A 101 -8.75 10.07 11.54
N THR A 102 -9.13 11.18 10.90
CA THR A 102 -10.50 11.74 10.92
C THR A 102 -11.33 11.32 9.70
N VAL A 103 -10.66 10.75 8.69
CA VAL A 103 -11.21 10.49 7.37
C VAL A 103 -11.87 9.10 7.32
N PRO A 104 -13.09 8.95 6.76
CA PRO A 104 -13.82 7.68 6.77
C PRO A 104 -13.22 6.60 5.86
N TYR A 105 -12.33 6.97 4.93
CA TYR A 105 -11.73 6.03 3.97
C TYR A 105 -10.39 6.54 3.41
N LEU A 106 -9.35 5.72 3.54
CA LEU A 106 -7.95 6.07 3.22
C LEU A 106 -7.39 5.27 2.02
N GLY A 107 -8.25 4.63 1.20
CA GLY A 107 -7.85 3.77 0.09
C GLY A 107 -7.80 2.27 0.44
N ASP A 108 -8.03 1.42 -0.56
CA ASP A 108 -8.05 -0.04 -0.39
C ASP A 108 -6.64 -0.61 -0.10
N ASN A 109 -5.57 0.09 -0.49
CA ASN A 109 -4.19 -0.35 -0.22
C ASN A 109 -3.89 -0.43 1.29
N LEU A 110 -4.36 0.53 2.09
CA LEU A 110 -4.15 0.52 3.55
C LEU A 110 -4.79 -0.72 4.18
N ILE A 111 -6.03 -1.02 3.80
CA ILE A 111 -6.80 -2.13 4.37
C ILE A 111 -6.15 -3.48 4.02
N ARG A 112 -5.67 -3.65 2.77
CA ARG A 112 -5.01 -4.89 2.29
C ARG A 112 -3.77 -5.30 3.08
N TYR A 113 -3.01 -4.33 3.59
CA TYR A 113 -1.82 -4.57 4.43
C TYR A 113 -2.08 -4.28 5.92
N SER A 114 -3.34 -4.21 6.34
CA SER A 114 -3.72 -4.05 7.75
C SER A 114 -3.98 -5.41 8.43
N GLY A 115 -3.99 -5.43 9.76
CA GLY A 115 -4.31 -6.62 10.55
C GLY A 115 -3.38 -7.81 10.27
N ASP A 116 -3.99 -8.98 10.17
CA ASP A 116 -3.28 -10.27 10.18
C ASP A 116 -2.49 -10.56 8.90
N ALA A 117 -2.71 -9.82 7.81
CA ALA A 117 -1.91 -9.93 6.58
C ALA A 117 -0.40 -9.79 6.86
N ASN A 118 -0.03 -8.85 7.75
CA ASN A 118 1.36 -8.65 8.17
C ASN A 118 1.87 -9.78 9.10
N GLN A 119 0.99 -10.40 9.89
CA GLN A 119 1.35 -11.53 10.76
C GLN A 119 1.58 -12.80 9.93
N PHE A 120 0.70 -13.04 8.95
CA PHE A 120 0.82 -14.13 7.99
C PHE A 120 2.08 -13.98 7.13
N ALA A 121 2.38 -12.77 6.61
CA ALA A 121 3.61 -12.51 5.85
C ALA A 121 4.88 -12.82 6.67
N LYS A 122 4.95 -12.38 7.93
CA LYS A 122 6.06 -12.71 8.84
C LYS A 122 6.17 -14.22 9.08
N THR A 123 5.04 -14.91 9.22
CA THR A 123 4.97 -16.37 9.41
C THR A 123 5.41 -17.13 8.15
N GLN A 124 5.12 -16.61 6.96
CA GLN A 124 5.60 -17.14 5.68
C GLN A 124 7.12 -16.96 5.50
N MET A 125 7.67 -15.81 5.90
CA MET A 125 9.13 -15.60 5.92
C MET A 125 9.82 -16.54 6.91
N PHE A 126 9.26 -16.72 8.11
CA PHE A 126 9.76 -17.68 9.10
C PHE A 126 9.73 -19.12 8.58
N ALA A 127 8.72 -19.53 7.80
CA ALA A 127 8.67 -20.84 7.17
C ALA A 127 9.80 -21.04 6.15
N TRP A 128 10.08 -20.04 5.31
CA TRP A 128 11.20 -20.09 4.35
C TRP A 128 12.55 -20.16 5.07
N GLU A 129 12.78 -19.29 6.06
CA GLU A 129 13.97 -19.34 6.92
C GLU A 129 14.15 -20.70 7.62
N ALA A 130 13.06 -21.31 8.09
CA ALA A 130 13.11 -22.62 8.76
C ALA A 130 13.44 -23.75 7.76
N TYR A 131 12.87 -23.69 6.56
CA TYR A 131 13.13 -24.64 5.47
C TYR A 131 14.58 -24.58 4.99
N GLU A 132 15.15 -23.38 4.80
CA GLU A 132 16.58 -23.19 4.50
C GLU A 132 17.49 -23.76 5.59
N LYS A 133 17.06 -23.73 6.85
CA LYS A 133 17.75 -24.34 8.01
C LYS A 133 17.48 -25.84 8.15
N GLY A 134 16.81 -26.47 7.18
CA GLY A 134 16.52 -27.91 7.12
C GLY A 134 15.30 -28.37 7.93
N VAL A 135 14.53 -27.45 8.52
CA VAL A 135 13.31 -27.78 9.27
C VAL A 135 12.13 -27.85 8.31
N ASN A 136 11.63 -29.05 8.04
CA ASN A 136 10.48 -29.24 7.15
C ASN A 136 9.17 -28.76 7.84
N VAL A 137 8.75 -27.54 7.50
CA VAL A 137 7.47 -26.90 7.86
C VAL A 137 6.96 -26.07 6.68
N HIS A 138 5.64 -25.96 6.53
CA HIS A 138 5.02 -25.21 5.45
C HIS A 138 3.72 -24.53 5.90
N THR A 139 3.49 -23.29 5.48
CA THR A 139 2.33 -22.46 5.90
C THR A 139 0.98 -23.08 5.56
N GLN A 140 0.86 -23.74 4.42
CA GLN A 140 -0.42 -24.32 3.97
C GLN A 140 -0.61 -25.78 4.42
N SER A 141 0.48 -26.51 4.67
CA SER A 141 0.43 -27.95 5.00
C SER A 141 0.45 -28.20 6.51
N ASP A 142 1.30 -27.45 7.21
CA ASP A 142 1.60 -27.59 8.65
C ASP A 142 1.24 -26.30 9.43
N PRO A 143 0.10 -25.62 9.20
CA PRO A 143 -0.16 -24.27 9.71
C PRO A 143 -0.03 -24.16 11.24
N THR A 144 -0.58 -25.12 11.99
CA THR A 144 -0.58 -25.11 13.46
C THR A 144 0.81 -25.40 14.04
N LYS A 145 1.55 -26.34 13.45
CA LYS A 145 2.94 -26.67 13.82
C LYS A 145 3.87 -25.49 13.56
N LEU A 146 3.71 -24.81 12.43
CA LEU A 146 4.46 -23.60 12.11
C LEU A 146 4.11 -22.42 13.05
N GLU A 147 2.84 -22.24 13.38
CA GLU A 147 2.37 -21.16 14.27
C GLU A 147 2.90 -21.33 15.71
N LEU A 148 2.90 -22.56 16.24
CA LEU A 148 3.54 -22.91 17.51
C LEU A 148 5.04 -22.57 17.50
N LEU A 149 5.77 -23.00 16.46
CA LEU A 149 7.20 -22.73 16.31
C LEU A 149 7.49 -21.24 16.15
N ASN A 150 6.61 -20.46 15.51
CA ASN A 150 6.76 -19.00 15.38
C ASN A 150 6.52 -18.28 16.72
N LYS A 151 5.58 -18.76 17.54
CA LYS A 151 5.39 -18.28 18.93
C LYS A 151 6.63 -18.55 19.79
N GLU A 152 7.13 -19.77 19.77
CA GLU A 152 8.36 -20.14 20.47
C GLU A 152 9.57 -19.31 20.00
N PHE A 153 9.73 -19.13 18.68
CA PHE A 153 10.79 -18.32 18.11
C PHE A 153 10.68 -16.86 18.54
N SER A 154 9.46 -16.29 18.58
CA SER A 154 9.21 -14.91 19.01
C SER A 154 9.57 -14.70 20.48
N GLN A 155 9.21 -15.65 21.36
CA GLN A 155 9.61 -15.64 22.78
C GLN A 155 11.14 -15.71 22.92
N LYS A 156 11.76 -16.75 22.34
CA LYS A 156 13.22 -16.98 22.39
C LYS A 156 14.01 -15.80 21.81
N LYS A 157 13.50 -15.15 20.76
CA LYS A 157 14.07 -13.92 20.18
C LYS A 157 13.99 -12.75 21.14
N SER A 158 12.88 -12.57 21.87
CA SER A 158 12.76 -11.51 22.87
C SER A 158 13.75 -11.70 24.03
N ASP A 159 13.97 -12.93 24.47
CA ASP A 159 14.90 -13.24 25.56
C ASP A 159 16.37 -13.19 25.11
N PHE A 160 16.65 -13.52 23.84
CA PHE A 160 17.96 -13.33 23.22
C PHE A 160 18.34 -11.85 23.11
N VAL A 161 17.39 -10.98 22.74
CA VAL A 161 17.61 -9.51 22.74
C VAL A 161 17.91 -8.99 24.15
N LYS A 162 17.17 -9.42 25.18
CA LYS A 162 17.44 -9.04 26.58
C LYS A 162 18.86 -9.46 27.03
N LYS A 163 19.30 -10.67 26.65
CA LYS A 163 20.66 -11.18 26.97
C LYS A 163 21.76 -10.38 26.29
N ILE A 164 21.56 -9.98 25.03
CA ILE A 164 22.49 -9.08 24.33
C ILE A 164 22.51 -7.70 25.02
N GLN A 165 21.36 -7.20 25.47
CA GLN A 165 21.29 -5.92 26.19
C GLN A 165 22.04 -5.98 27.53
N SER A 166 21.87 -7.03 28.35
CA SER A 166 22.63 -7.17 29.60
C SER A 166 24.13 -7.34 29.34
N GLU A 167 24.52 -8.18 28.38
CA GLU A 167 25.92 -8.39 28.01
C GLU A 167 26.59 -7.08 27.50
N LEU A 168 25.86 -6.22 26.80
CA LEU A 168 26.35 -4.89 26.40
C LEU A 168 26.53 -3.96 27.60
N ILE A 169 25.58 -3.93 28.53
CA ILE A 169 25.65 -3.10 29.75
C ILE A 169 26.80 -3.56 30.65
N GLU A 170 26.99 -4.87 30.82
CA GLU A 170 28.11 -5.46 31.59
C GLU A 170 29.49 -5.11 30.99
N ARG A 171 29.59 -5.06 29.64
CA ARG A 171 30.85 -4.78 28.93
C ARG A 171 31.19 -3.30 28.79
N TYR A 172 30.18 -2.42 28.66
CA TYR A 172 30.35 -1.02 28.27
C TYR A 172 29.74 -0.01 29.26
N GLY A 173 29.03 -0.47 30.30
CA GLY A 173 28.34 0.36 31.28
C GLY A 173 27.09 1.05 30.73
N GLY A 174 26.70 2.16 31.37
CA GLY A 174 25.62 3.04 30.89
C GLY A 174 24.21 2.73 31.39
N GLU A 175 24.04 1.82 32.36
CA GLU A 175 22.72 1.50 32.97
C GLU A 175 21.99 2.74 33.51
N GLU A 176 22.73 3.72 34.03
CA GLU A 176 22.20 5.01 34.51
C GLU A 176 21.32 5.72 33.47
N TYR A 177 21.69 5.65 32.18
CA TYR A 177 21.00 6.33 31.10
C TYR A 177 19.70 5.65 30.66
N LEU A 178 19.49 4.36 30.99
CA LEU A 178 18.25 3.65 30.68
C LEU A 178 17.08 4.12 31.55
N ASN A 179 17.38 4.53 32.79
CA ASN A 179 16.38 4.96 33.76
C ASN A 179 16.16 6.48 33.77
N THR A 180 17.03 7.27 33.13
CA THR A 180 16.79 8.71 32.98
C THR A 180 15.64 9.00 32.02
N LEU A 181 14.61 9.70 32.51
CA LEU A 181 13.66 10.41 31.66
C LEU A 181 14.44 11.26 30.63
N PRO A 182 14.00 11.31 29.36
CA PRO A 182 14.71 12.10 28.34
C PRO A 182 14.82 13.53 28.82
N ARG A 183 16.06 14.03 28.98
CA ARG A 183 16.32 15.37 29.53
C ARG A 183 15.57 16.39 28.67
N ARG A 184 14.49 16.94 29.24
CA ARG A 184 13.65 17.95 28.61
C ARG A 184 14.56 19.11 28.25
N GLN A 185 14.88 19.27 26.97
CA GLN A 185 15.76 20.34 26.50
C GLN A 185 15.18 21.66 26.98
N SER A 186 15.89 22.30 27.91
CA SER A 186 15.48 23.55 28.53
C SER A 186 15.66 24.66 27.51
N TYR A 187 14.66 24.85 26.65
CA TYR A 187 14.48 26.06 25.87
C TYR A 187 14.43 27.23 26.84
N CYS A 188 15.56 27.93 27.00
CA CYS A 188 15.62 29.16 27.78
C CYS A 188 14.79 30.23 27.05
N PRO A 189 13.69 30.74 27.63
CA PRO A 189 12.82 31.68 26.95
C PRO A 189 13.43 33.09 27.03
N GLY A 190 14.25 33.43 26.04
CA GLY A 190 14.65 34.80 25.75
C GLY A 190 16.03 35.23 26.28
N PHE A 191 16.95 35.42 25.35
CA PHE A 191 17.53 36.76 25.15
C PHE A 191 17.72 36.99 23.65
N VAL A 192 17.77 38.25 23.23
CA VAL A 192 17.85 38.67 21.83
C VAL A 192 19.01 39.65 21.67
N GLN A 193 19.63 39.62 20.49
CA GLN A 193 20.67 40.54 19.97
C GLN A 193 22.12 40.42 20.48
N GLU A 194 22.94 39.98 19.52
CA GLU A 194 24.12 40.68 18.95
C GLU A 194 25.47 40.70 19.70
N GLU A 195 26.47 40.17 18.98
CA GLU A 195 27.93 40.38 19.10
C GLU A 195 28.60 39.76 20.36
N ILE A 196 29.82 39.20 20.29
CA ILE A 196 31.07 39.84 19.86
C ILE A 196 31.99 38.90 19.06
N LEU A 197 32.54 39.48 17.97
CA LEU A 197 33.77 39.19 17.20
C LEU A 197 34.25 37.77 16.86
N GLN A 198 34.71 37.68 15.61
CA GLN A 198 35.70 36.73 15.12
C GLN A 198 37.07 36.99 15.78
N GLN A 199 37.78 35.93 16.21
CA GLN A 199 39.21 35.80 15.97
C GLN A 199 39.73 34.36 16.15
N GLN A 200 40.59 33.99 15.21
CA GLN A 200 41.39 32.76 15.04
C GLN A 200 42.57 32.75 16.04
N ASP A 201 43.32 31.67 16.30
CA ASP A 201 43.22 30.19 16.19
C ASP A 201 44.29 29.66 17.21
N GLU A 202 44.60 28.39 17.49
CA GLU A 202 44.36 27.07 16.88
C GLU A 202 44.05 26.02 18.00
N GLY A 203 43.76 24.76 17.62
CA GLY A 203 43.70 23.62 18.55
C GLY A 203 43.22 22.33 17.89
N CYS A 204 44.12 21.37 17.64
CA CYS A 204 43.84 20.19 16.81
C CYS A 204 42.80 19.23 17.43
N ILE A 205 41.85 18.80 16.60
CA ILE A 205 41.16 17.52 16.71
C ILE A 205 41.59 16.74 15.47
N ASP A 206 42.21 15.57 15.65
CA ASP A 206 42.64 14.74 14.53
C ASP A 206 41.43 14.26 13.72
N ASP A 207 41.48 14.47 12.40
CA ASP A 207 40.45 14.05 11.44
C ASP A 207 40.48 12.52 11.24
N ASP A 208 40.04 11.80 12.28
CA ASP A 208 39.84 10.35 12.27
C ASP A 208 38.59 9.99 11.46
N ARG A 209 38.63 10.34 10.16
CA ARG A 209 37.59 10.18 9.15
C ARG A 209 37.21 8.69 9.07
N LEU A 210 36.14 8.31 9.77
CA LEU A 210 35.63 6.94 9.78
C LEU A 210 35.47 6.45 8.34
N LYS A 211 36.29 5.47 7.99
CA LYS A 211 36.39 4.94 6.62
C LYS A 211 35.03 4.39 6.20
N SER A 212 34.56 4.79 5.03
CA SER A 212 33.33 4.27 4.46
C SER A 212 33.39 2.75 4.32
N MET A 213 32.24 2.09 4.33
CA MET A 213 32.16 0.62 4.18
C MET A 213 32.90 0.13 2.91
N VAL A 214 32.90 0.95 1.86
CA VAL A 214 33.61 0.70 0.58
C VAL A 214 35.13 0.79 0.74
N GLU A 215 35.64 1.78 1.47
CA GLU A 215 37.07 1.91 1.78
C GLU A 215 37.56 0.74 2.67
N ILE A 216 36.78 0.36 3.69
CA ILE A 216 37.07 -0.80 4.55
C ILE A 216 37.14 -2.11 3.73
N HIS A 217 36.24 -2.28 2.75
CA HIS A 217 36.26 -3.45 1.87
C HIS A 217 37.47 -3.45 0.93
N ARG A 218 37.79 -2.30 0.31
CA ARG A 218 38.99 -2.14 -0.55
C ARG A 218 40.29 -2.41 0.21
N GLU A 219 40.45 -1.91 1.44
CA GLU A 219 41.64 -2.18 2.26
C GLU A 219 41.77 -3.66 2.66
N LYS A 220 40.65 -4.36 2.91
CA LYS A 220 40.66 -5.80 3.19
C LYS A 220 41.11 -6.61 1.98
N LEU A 221 40.66 -6.25 0.77
CA LEU A 221 41.11 -6.88 -0.47
C LEU A 221 42.60 -6.66 -0.74
N VAL A 222 43.12 -5.44 -0.55
CA VAL A 222 44.55 -5.13 -0.73
C VAL A 222 45.45 -5.85 0.28
N LYS A 223 44.98 -6.06 1.51
CA LYS A 223 45.71 -6.82 2.54
C LYS A 223 45.71 -8.34 2.31
N GLN A 224 44.81 -8.87 1.47
CA GLN A 224 44.78 -10.29 1.10
C GLN A 224 45.54 -10.57 -0.20
N LYS A 225 46.89 -10.54 -0.14
CA LYS A 225 47.69 -11.27 -1.14
C LYS A 225 47.54 -12.78 -0.89
N PRO A 226 47.41 -13.62 -1.94
CA PRO A 226 47.05 -15.01 -1.78
C PRO A 226 48.18 -15.84 -1.17
N SER A 227 47.91 -16.44 -0.01
CA SER A 227 48.65 -17.62 0.44
C SER A 227 48.32 -18.80 -0.50
N LYS A 228 49.33 -19.60 -0.85
CA LYS A 228 49.14 -20.78 -1.71
C LYS A 228 48.52 -21.94 -0.93
N ALA A 229 47.23 -21.82 -0.61
CA ALA A 229 46.42 -22.97 -0.20
C ALA A 229 46.13 -23.81 -1.45
N ALA A 230 46.59 -25.07 -1.48
CA ALA A 230 46.34 -25.95 -2.61
C ALA A 230 44.89 -26.43 -2.60
N SER A 231 44.13 -26.15 -3.66
CA SER A 231 42.84 -26.82 -3.86
C SER A 231 43.08 -28.30 -4.17
N LYS A 232 42.51 -29.16 -3.33
CA LYS A 232 42.09 -30.48 -3.78
C LYS A 232 40.73 -30.32 -4.46
N ASP A 233 40.45 -31.24 -5.38
CA ASP A 233 39.15 -31.50 -6.00
C ASP A 233 38.65 -30.50 -7.06
N ASP A 234 39.55 -29.70 -7.66
CA ASP A 234 39.31 -29.04 -8.95
C ASP A 234 39.38 -30.02 -10.14
N LYS A 235 38.35 -30.87 -10.28
CA LYS A 235 37.99 -31.49 -11.58
C LYS A 235 36.95 -30.65 -12.33
N VAL A 236 37.16 -29.33 -12.34
CA VAL A 236 36.44 -28.42 -13.24
C VAL A 236 36.79 -28.81 -14.68
N LEU A 237 35.82 -29.36 -15.41
CA LEU A 237 35.94 -29.61 -16.84
C LEU A 237 36.28 -28.28 -17.54
N LYS A 238 37.40 -28.25 -18.25
CA LYS A 238 37.79 -27.09 -19.08
C LYS A 238 36.87 -27.07 -20.30
N LEU A 239 35.76 -26.33 -20.19
CA LEU A 239 34.81 -26.13 -21.27
C LEU A 239 35.51 -25.48 -22.47
N ASP A 240 35.24 -25.99 -23.67
CA ASP A 240 35.93 -25.55 -24.88
C ASP A 240 35.41 -24.17 -25.27
N LYS A 241 36.20 -23.12 -25.02
CA LYS A 241 35.86 -21.72 -25.35
C LYS A 241 35.34 -21.53 -26.79
N LYS A 242 35.77 -22.38 -27.73
CA LYS A 242 35.25 -22.42 -29.11
C LYS A 242 33.78 -22.86 -29.17
N LYS A 243 33.41 -23.96 -28.50
CA LYS A 243 32.05 -24.48 -28.47
C LYS A 243 31.10 -23.58 -27.68
N VAL A 244 31.57 -22.96 -26.59
CA VAL A 244 30.81 -21.94 -25.85
C VAL A 244 30.50 -20.72 -26.74
N GLN A 245 31.46 -20.28 -27.57
CA GLN A 245 31.23 -19.23 -28.57
C GLN A 245 30.32 -19.69 -29.73
N GLU A 246 30.36 -20.96 -30.09
CA GLU A 246 29.50 -21.56 -31.12
C GLU A 246 28.04 -21.67 -30.65
N ALA A 247 27.81 -22.18 -29.44
CA ALA A 247 26.51 -22.20 -28.78
C ALA A 247 25.94 -20.77 -28.60
N ALA A 248 26.78 -19.79 -28.22
CA ALA A 248 26.34 -18.39 -28.15
C ALA A 248 25.85 -17.85 -29.50
N LYS A 249 26.52 -18.20 -30.61
CA LYS A 249 26.07 -17.84 -31.97
C LYS A 249 24.76 -18.53 -32.35
N MET A 250 24.58 -19.82 -32.01
CA MET A 250 23.31 -20.52 -32.27
C MET A 250 22.15 -19.90 -31.50
N ILE A 251 22.37 -19.43 -30.27
CA ILE A 251 21.35 -18.67 -29.51
C ILE A 251 21.02 -17.35 -30.24
N ASP A 252 22.03 -16.60 -30.68
CA ASP A 252 21.87 -15.37 -31.48
C ASP A 252 21.07 -15.59 -32.77
N GLU A 253 21.37 -16.66 -33.51
CA GLU A 253 20.69 -16.98 -34.78
C GLU A 253 19.26 -17.45 -34.53
N ARG A 254 19.01 -18.23 -33.47
CA ARG A 254 17.66 -18.62 -33.05
C ARG A 254 16.82 -17.42 -32.60
N GLU A 255 17.40 -16.47 -31.87
CA GLU A 255 16.75 -15.20 -31.50
C GLU A 255 16.40 -14.37 -32.74
N ARG A 256 17.29 -14.29 -33.74
CA ARG A 256 17.03 -13.57 -34.99
C ARG A 256 15.89 -14.23 -35.78
N GLN A 257 15.92 -15.54 -35.95
CA GLN A 257 14.85 -16.30 -36.62
C GLN A 257 13.49 -16.15 -35.90
N ALA A 258 13.47 -16.21 -34.56
CA ALA A 258 12.26 -15.97 -33.79
C ALA A 258 11.72 -14.53 -33.98
N ASN A 259 12.59 -13.53 -33.93
CA ASN A 259 12.24 -12.12 -34.18
C ASN A 259 11.81 -11.85 -35.63
N GLU A 260 12.27 -12.64 -36.60
CA GLU A 260 11.85 -12.57 -37.99
C GLU A 260 10.46 -13.21 -38.20
N LEU A 261 10.23 -14.39 -37.62
CA LEU A 261 8.91 -15.03 -37.59
C LEU A 261 7.86 -14.16 -36.89
N LEU A 262 8.23 -13.44 -35.82
CA LEU A 262 7.34 -12.49 -35.12
C LEU A 262 6.96 -11.26 -35.97
N LYS A 263 7.72 -10.90 -37.02
CA LYS A 263 7.37 -9.83 -37.96
C LYS A 263 6.35 -10.26 -39.02
N LEU A 264 6.17 -11.56 -39.23
CA LEU A 264 5.17 -12.10 -40.16
C LEU A 264 3.76 -12.09 -39.53
N ASP A 265 2.72 -12.03 -40.37
CA ASP A 265 1.32 -12.22 -39.95
C ASP A 265 1.14 -13.52 -39.18
N GLU A 266 0.31 -13.51 -38.14
CA GLU A 266 0.11 -14.68 -37.26
C GLU A 266 -0.36 -15.92 -38.03
N ARG A 267 -1.20 -15.73 -39.06
CA ARG A 267 -1.68 -16.80 -39.96
C ARG A 267 -0.60 -17.39 -40.89
N LYS A 268 0.56 -16.74 -41.02
CA LYS A 268 1.71 -17.19 -41.83
C LYS A 268 2.85 -17.76 -40.98
N ARG A 269 2.79 -17.63 -39.65
CA ARG A 269 3.76 -18.24 -38.73
C ARG A 269 3.50 -19.75 -38.68
N SER A 270 4.55 -20.56 -38.83
CA SER A 270 4.44 -22.02 -38.71
C SER A 270 4.06 -22.41 -37.27
N TYR A 271 3.08 -23.31 -37.14
CA TYR A 271 2.55 -23.73 -35.84
C TYR A 271 3.53 -24.61 -35.03
N ASN A 272 4.48 -25.28 -35.69
CA ASN A 272 5.39 -26.24 -35.06
C ASN A 272 6.65 -25.58 -34.46
N SER A 273 6.50 -24.47 -33.74
CA SER A 273 7.59 -23.72 -33.08
C SER A 273 8.33 -24.51 -31.98
N LEU A 274 7.78 -25.65 -31.55
CA LEU A 274 8.38 -26.57 -30.56
C LEU A 274 9.05 -27.81 -31.17
N GLN A 275 9.00 -28.04 -32.49
CA GLN A 275 9.68 -29.19 -33.10
C GLN A 275 11.17 -28.92 -33.36
N THR A 276 11.95 -28.81 -32.30
CA THR A 276 13.42 -28.91 -32.37
C THR A 276 13.83 -30.38 -32.59
N ASN A 277 13.86 -30.80 -33.87
CA ASN A 277 14.52 -32.00 -34.41
C ASN A 277 14.75 -33.18 -33.44
N GLY A 278 13.69 -33.74 -32.87
CA GLY A 278 13.70 -35.03 -32.17
C GLY A 278 14.38 -35.10 -30.80
N THR A 279 15.02 -34.04 -30.32
CA THR A 279 15.80 -34.08 -29.06
C THR A 279 15.21 -33.18 -27.97
N LEU A 280 14.46 -33.79 -27.03
CA LEU A 280 14.43 -33.32 -25.65
C LEU A 280 15.74 -33.74 -24.95
N ALA A 281 16.86 -33.20 -25.43
CA ALA A 281 18.15 -33.34 -24.76
C ALA A 281 18.24 -32.30 -23.64
N GLU A 282 18.86 -32.69 -22.52
CA GLU A 282 19.26 -31.73 -21.50
C GLU A 282 20.35 -30.81 -22.09
N PRO A 283 20.28 -29.47 -21.89
CA PRO A 283 21.27 -28.55 -22.45
C PRO A 283 22.69 -28.91 -22.02
N THR A 284 23.63 -28.93 -22.96
CA THR A 284 25.03 -29.22 -22.65
C THR A 284 25.61 -28.16 -21.72
N GLN A 285 26.66 -28.52 -20.99
CA GLN A 285 27.31 -27.60 -20.04
C GLN A 285 27.83 -26.32 -20.72
N GLU A 286 28.19 -26.40 -22.01
CA GLU A 286 28.72 -25.31 -22.83
C GLU A 286 27.59 -24.39 -23.36
N GLU A 287 26.43 -24.95 -23.72
CA GLU A 287 25.21 -24.16 -24.00
C GLU A 287 24.69 -23.47 -22.74
N LEU A 288 24.76 -24.15 -21.59
CA LEU A 288 24.35 -23.59 -20.30
C LEU A 288 25.29 -22.44 -19.86
N GLU A 289 26.59 -22.54 -20.14
CA GLU A 289 27.52 -21.42 -19.97
C GLU A 289 27.23 -20.28 -20.95
N ALA A 290 27.05 -20.56 -22.24
CA ALA A 290 26.70 -19.57 -23.25
C ALA A 290 25.42 -18.80 -22.88
N TYR A 291 24.37 -19.50 -22.41
CA TYR A 291 23.14 -18.88 -21.92
C TYR A 291 23.36 -18.02 -20.65
N ARG A 292 24.21 -18.46 -19.71
CA ARG A 292 24.58 -17.68 -18.52
C ARG A 292 25.36 -16.39 -18.85
N LEU A 293 26.16 -16.40 -19.92
CA LEU A 293 26.87 -15.23 -20.44
C LEU A 293 25.95 -14.29 -21.23
N LYS A 294 25.02 -14.85 -22.01
CA LYS A 294 24.03 -14.13 -22.83
C LYS A 294 22.95 -13.44 -22.00
N LYS A 295 22.55 -14.02 -20.86
CA LYS A 295 21.44 -13.50 -20.03
C LYS A 295 21.81 -12.17 -19.36
N PHE A 296 21.21 -11.09 -19.86
CA PHE A 296 21.30 -9.75 -19.26
C PHE A 296 20.84 -9.76 -17.78
N ARG A 297 21.54 -8.99 -16.94
CA ARG A 297 21.22 -8.78 -15.53
C ARG A 297 20.82 -7.32 -15.34
N HIS A 298 19.57 -7.06 -14.99
CA HIS A 298 19.09 -5.70 -14.79
C HIS A 298 19.68 -5.04 -13.53
N ASP A 299 20.11 -5.84 -12.57
CA ASP A 299 20.62 -5.42 -11.26
C ASP A 299 22.15 -5.19 -11.24
N ASP A 300 22.83 -5.40 -12.36
CA ASP A 300 24.29 -5.24 -12.49
C ASP A 300 24.61 -3.93 -13.25
N PRO A 301 25.22 -2.92 -12.59
CA PRO A 301 25.58 -1.66 -13.25
C PRO A 301 26.87 -1.75 -14.08
N VAL A 302 27.69 -2.80 -13.90
CA VAL A 302 29.01 -2.90 -14.55
C VAL A 302 28.93 -2.95 -16.09
N PRO A 303 27.97 -3.67 -16.73
CA PRO A 303 27.81 -3.65 -18.18
C PRO A 303 27.46 -2.29 -18.77
N GLN A 304 26.89 -1.36 -17.99
CA GLN A 304 26.59 0.00 -18.46
C GLN A 304 27.88 0.84 -18.48
N LEU A 305 28.71 0.71 -17.44
CA LEU A 305 29.99 1.41 -17.28
C LEU A 305 31.12 0.93 -18.20
N LEU A 306 30.96 -0.23 -18.84
CA LEU A 306 31.92 -0.81 -19.80
C LEU A 306 31.63 -0.42 -21.26
N ASN A 307 30.51 0.25 -21.53
CA ASN A 307 30.06 0.66 -22.87
C ASN A 307 29.91 2.18 -23.01
N SER A 308 30.51 2.95 -22.08
CA SER A 308 30.49 4.42 -21.99
C SER A 308 31.89 5.01 -22.10
#